data_AF-A0AAE8QI89-F1
#
_entry.id   AF-A0AAE8QI89-F1
#
_cell.length_a   1.000
_cell.length_b   1.000
_cell.length_c   1.000
_cell.angle_alpha   90.00
_cell.angle_beta   90.00
_cell.angle_gamma   90.00
#
_symmetry.space_group_name_H-M   'P 1'
#
loop_
_entity.id
_entity.type
_entity.pdbx_description
1 polymer ?
#
loop_
_entity_poly.entity_id
_entity_poly.type
_entity_poly.pdbx_seq_one_letter_code
_entity_poly.pdbx_strand_id
1 'polypeptide(L)'
;HAAPGGVRTIEPFSTDNRWSALDTDAAGGCIRDVENAYTVEGGLVVLRGNIALDGAILKTAGIDEELFSFQGPALVVESQEEAVSVILQ
;
A
#
# COMPACT_ATOMS: atom_id res chain seq x y z
N HIS A 1 0.02 14.46 -21.34
CA HIS A 1 0.14 13.66 -20.10
C HIS A 1 -0.95 12.61 -20.06
N ALA A 2 -0.67 11.33 -19.77
CA ALA A 2 -1.70 10.30 -19.76
C ALA A 2 -2.73 10.54 -18.65
N ALA A 3 -4.01 10.35 -18.95
CA ALA A 3 -5.11 10.46 -18.00
C ALA A 3 -5.90 9.14 -17.90
N PRO A 4 -6.66 8.92 -16.81
CA PRO A 4 -7.54 7.78 -16.69
C PRO A 4 -8.47 7.64 -17.90
N GLY A 5 -8.63 6.42 -18.39
CA GLY A 5 -9.41 6.16 -19.59
C GLY A 5 -10.90 6.48 -19.43
N GLY A 6 -11.45 6.34 -18.22
CA GLY A 6 -12.83 6.75 -17.90
C GLY A 6 -13.94 6.01 -18.64
N VAL A 7 -13.60 5.12 -19.57
CA VAL A 7 -14.51 4.30 -20.38
C VAL A 7 -14.00 2.86 -20.42
N ARG A 8 -14.92 1.91 -20.60
CA ARG A 8 -14.56 0.49 -20.72
C ARG A 8 -13.86 0.24 -22.06
N THR A 9 -12.72 -0.44 -22.03
CA THR A 9 -11.96 -0.82 -23.23
C THR A 9 -11.72 -2.33 -23.25
N ILE A 10 -11.70 -2.93 -24.45
CA ILE A 10 -11.33 -4.35 -24.68
C ILE A 10 -10.20 -4.49 -25.71
N GLU A 11 -9.78 -3.38 -26.31
CA GLU A 11 -8.70 -3.33 -27.29
C GLU A 11 -7.44 -2.74 -26.64
N PRO A 12 -6.26 -3.37 -26.80
CA PRO A 12 -5.01 -2.84 -26.31
C PRO A 12 -4.74 -1.44 -26.89
N PHE A 13 -4.20 -0.54 -26.05
CA PHE A 13 -3.80 0.83 -26.45
C PHE A 13 -4.93 1.73 -26.98
N SER A 14 -6.20 1.39 -26.75
CA SER A 14 -7.35 2.17 -27.26
C SER A 14 -7.68 3.42 -26.43
N THR A 15 -6.89 3.74 -25.41
CA THR A 15 -7.09 4.93 -24.56
C THR A 15 -6.06 6.00 -24.91
N ASP A 16 -6.51 7.18 -25.30
CA ASP A 16 -5.67 8.32 -25.65
C ASP A 16 -5.84 9.54 -24.72
N ASN A 17 -6.72 9.45 -23.72
CA ASN A 17 -7.04 10.52 -22.76
C ASN A 17 -5.79 11.22 -22.23
N ARG A 18 -5.85 12.55 -22.20
CA ARG A 18 -4.80 13.41 -21.65
C ARG A 18 -5.34 14.37 -20.61
N TRP A 19 -4.59 14.55 -19.52
CA TRP A 19 -4.83 15.66 -18.60
C TRP A 19 -4.49 16.98 -19.30
N SER A 20 -5.25 18.03 -19.01
CA SER A 20 -5.03 19.38 -19.55
C SER A 20 -3.74 20.02 -19.04
N ALA A 21 -3.30 19.65 -17.85
CA ALA A 21 -2.05 20.07 -17.22
C ALA A 21 -1.45 18.93 -16.40
N LEU A 22 -0.14 18.99 -16.12
CA LEU A 22 0.51 18.13 -15.14
C LEU A 22 0.34 18.67 -13.74
N ASP A 23 0.24 17.75 -12.80
CA ASP A 23 0.70 18.02 -11.45
C ASP A 23 2.24 18.10 -11.45
N THR A 24 2.76 19.28 -11.10
CA THR A 24 4.20 19.57 -11.06
C THR A 24 4.66 19.95 -9.66
N ASP A 25 3.78 19.85 -8.66
CA ASP A 25 4.10 20.14 -7.28
C ASP A 25 4.88 18.96 -6.66
N ALA A 26 6.19 19.13 -6.54
CA ALA A 26 7.09 18.10 -6.00
C ALA A 26 6.95 17.90 -4.47
N ALA A 27 6.28 18.80 -3.75
CA ALA A 27 6.15 18.71 -2.30
C ALA A 27 4.75 18.23 -1.87
N GLY A 28 3.71 18.85 -2.42
CA GLY A 28 2.31 18.56 -2.08
C GLY A 28 1.57 17.68 -3.08
N GLY A 29 2.12 17.50 -4.28
CA GLY A 29 1.47 16.80 -5.38
C GLY A 29 1.40 15.29 -5.23
N CYS A 30 0.84 14.64 -6.25
CA CYS A 30 0.64 13.20 -6.31
C CYS A 30 1.96 12.41 -6.33
N ILE A 31 2.98 12.95 -7.00
CA ILE A 31 4.34 12.39 -7.03
C ILE A 31 5.27 13.40 -6.40
N ARG A 32 5.89 13.02 -5.28
CA ARG A 32 6.79 13.88 -4.51
C ARG A 32 8.25 13.59 -4.82
N ASP A 33 9.10 14.60 -4.63
CA ASP A 33 10.54 14.40 -4.64
C ASP A 33 11.02 13.66 -3.37
N VAL A 34 12.32 13.37 -3.31
CA VAL A 34 12.92 12.63 -2.19
C VAL A 34 12.93 13.45 -0.90
N GLU A 35 13.09 14.78 -0.98
CA GLU A 35 13.12 15.67 0.18
C GLU A 35 11.76 15.73 0.89
N ASN A 36 10.67 15.60 0.13
CA ASN A 36 9.30 15.65 0.61
C ASN A 36 8.61 14.26 0.64
N ALA A 37 9.38 13.18 0.50
CA ALA A 37 8.87 11.83 0.56
C ALA A 37 8.27 11.52 1.95
N TYR A 38 7.17 10.76 1.99
CA TYR A 38 6.58 10.30 3.26
C TYR A 38 7.57 9.46 4.07
N THR A 39 8.35 8.63 3.37
CA THR A 39 9.50 7.91 3.90
C THR A 39 10.48 7.72 2.76
N VAL A 40 11.78 7.85 3.07
CA VAL A 40 12.87 7.63 2.10
C VAL A 40 13.13 6.14 1.92
N GLU A 41 12.80 5.33 2.93
CA GLU A 41 12.99 3.88 2.86
C GLU A 41 11.87 3.21 2.07
N GLY A 42 12.22 2.13 1.37
CA GLY A 42 11.25 1.34 0.61
C GLY A 42 10.16 0.79 1.53
N GLY A 43 8.91 0.78 1.04
CA GLY A 43 7.75 0.41 1.84
C GLY A 43 7.59 -1.08 2.15
N LEU A 44 8.60 -1.93 1.94
CA LEU A 44 8.53 -3.38 2.18
C LEU A 44 9.73 -3.83 3.02
N VAL A 45 9.46 -4.68 4.02
CA VAL A 45 10.49 -5.32 4.84
C VAL A 45 10.23 -6.83 4.95
N VAL A 46 11.28 -7.59 5.26
CA VAL A 46 11.20 -9.03 5.52
C VAL A 46 11.32 -9.28 7.02
N LEU A 47 10.26 -9.80 7.64
CA LEU A 47 10.27 -10.26 9.02
C LEU A 47 10.71 -11.72 9.08
N ARG A 48 11.49 -12.09 10.10
CA ARG A 48 11.90 -13.48 10.37
C ARG A 48 11.68 -13.81 11.84
N GLY A 49 11.37 -15.06 12.13
CA GLY A 49 11.20 -15.54 13.49
C GLY A 49 10.64 -16.96 13.55
N ASN A 50 10.31 -17.40 14.75
CA ASN A 50 9.75 -18.74 15.01
C ASN A 50 8.41 -19.00 14.29
N ILE A 51 7.60 -17.97 14.04
CA ILE A 51 6.32 -18.08 13.32
C ILE A 51 6.52 -18.02 11.79
N ALA A 52 7.54 -17.28 11.32
CA ALA A 52 7.83 -17.07 9.91
C ALA A 52 9.29 -17.47 9.62
N LEU A 53 9.55 -18.78 9.57
CA LEU A 53 10.90 -19.34 9.39
C LEU A 53 11.52 -18.95 8.05
N ASP A 54 10.75 -19.04 6.97
CA ASP A 54 11.18 -18.65 5.62
C ASP A 54 11.07 -17.14 5.39
N GLY A 55 10.40 -16.44 6.29
CA GLY A 55 10.18 -15.00 6.29
C GLY A 55 8.74 -14.62 5.92
N ALA A 56 8.35 -13.42 6.32
CA ALA A 56 7.08 -12.80 5.97
C ALA A 56 7.33 -11.38 5.45
N ILE A 57 6.50 -10.90 4.53
CA ILE A 57 6.61 -9.54 3.99
C ILE A 57 5.65 -8.62 4.73
N LEU A 58 6.15 -7.49 5.19
CA LEU A 58 5.35 -6.41 5.77
C LEU A 58 5.45 -5.17 4.91
N LYS A 59 4.32 -4.47 4.71
CA LYS A 59 4.28 -3.17 4.03
C LYS A 59 4.36 -2.02 5.04
N THR A 60 5.59 -1.58 5.34
CA THR A 60 5.87 -0.52 6.33
C THR A 60 5.35 0.85 5.93
N ALA A 61 5.22 1.14 4.63
CA ALA A 61 4.73 2.43 4.14
C ALA A 61 3.28 2.76 4.57
N GLY A 62 2.52 1.81 5.11
CA GLY A 62 1.16 2.03 5.61
C GLY A 62 1.01 1.89 7.12
N ILE A 63 2.10 1.91 7.89
CA ILE A 63 2.11 1.64 9.32
C ILE A 63 2.80 2.79 10.05
N ASP A 64 2.18 3.28 11.13
CA ASP A 64 2.80 4.27 12.01
C ASP A 64 4.05 3.69 12.69
N GLU A 65 5.12 4.49 12.81
CA GLU A 65 6.41 4.01 13.35
C GLU A 65 6.30 3.42 14.77
N GLU A 66 5.35 3.90 15.57
CA GLU A 66 5.06 3.38 16.91
C GLU A 66 4.64 1.90 16.89
N LEU A 67 4.07 1.43 15.77
CA LEU A 67 3.63 0.05 15.57
C LEU A 67 4.70 -0.85 14.95
N PHE A 68 5.91 -0.35 14.69
CA PHE A 68 7.03 -1.20 14.24
C PHE A 68 7.44 -2.23 15.30
N SER A 69 7.10 -1.95 16.56
CA SER A 69 7.23 -2.91 17.66
C SER A 69 5.89 -3.07 18.36
N PHE A 70 5.30 -4.25 18.24
CA PHE A 70 4.03 -4.59 18.89
C PHE A 70 4.13 -5.93 19.60
N GLN A 71 3.51 -6.02 20.78
CA GLN A 71 3.38 -7.27 21.53
C GLN A 71 1.99 -7.35 22.16
N GLY A 72 1.31 -8.47 21.96
CA GLY A 72 -0.02 -8.73 22.50
C GLY A 72 -0.42 -10.19 22.35
N PRO A 73 -1.53 -10.60 22.98
CA PRO A 73 -2.08 -11.94 22.79
C PRO A 73 -2.53 -12.13 21.33
N ALA A 74 -2.34 -13.34 20.80
CA ALA A 74 -2.84 -13.69 19.47
C ALA A 74 -4.35 -13.98 19.54
N LEU A 75 -5.13 -13.28 18.72
CA LEU A 75 -6.50 -13.67 18.37
C LEU A 75 -6.43 -14.42 17.04
N VAL A 76 -6.65 -15.75 17.09
CA VAL A 76 -6.50 -16.64 15.94
C VAL A 76 -7.89 -17.04 15.43
N VAL A 77 -8.05 -17.01 14.11
CA VAL A 77 -9.24 -17.45 13.36
C VAL A 77 -8.78 -18.29 12.18
N GLU A 78 -9.61 -19.23 11.75
CA GLU A 78 -9.22 -20.25 10.76
C GLU A 78 -9.75 -19.94 9.35
N SER A 79 -10.47 -18.82 9.18
CA SER A 79 -10.94 -18.36 7.88
C SER A 79 -11.13 -16.85 7.81
N GLN A 80 -11.17 -16.30 6.59
CA GLN A 80 -11.51 -14.90 6.37
C GLN A 80 -12.94 -14.59 6.85
N GLU A 81 -13.88 -15.50 6.60
CA GLU A 81 -15.28 -15.37 7.01
C GLU A 81 -15.41 -15.27 8.53
N GLU A 82 -14.67 -16.11 9.26
CA GLU A 82 -14.60 -16.06 10.72
C GLU A 82 -13.97 -14.74 11.19
N ALA A 83 -12.87 -14.30 10.56
CA ALA A 83 -12.24 -13.01 10.88
C ALA A 83 -13.23 -11.84 10.78
N VAL A 84 -14.03 -11.81 9.71
CA VAL A 84 -15.08 -10.79 9.50
C VAL A 84 -16.16 -10.88 10.57
N SER A 85 -16.61 -12.08 10.92
CA SER A 85 -17.59 -12.27 11.99
C SER A 85 -17.06 -11.80 13.35
N VAL A 86 -15.82 -12.14 13.69
CA VAL A 86 -15.20 -11.81 14.99
C VAL A 86 -14.96 -10.31 15.15
N ILE A 87 -14.57 -9.60 14.09
CA ILE A 87 -14.26 -8.16 14.21
C ILE A 87 -15.51 -7.25 14.21
N LEU A 88 -16.66 -7.76 13.77
CA LEU A 88 -17.91 -7.01 13.70
C LEU A 88 -18.86 -7.24 14.89
N GLN A 89 -18.53 -8.17 15.81
CA GLN A 89 -19.26 -8.41 17.05
C GLN A 89 -18.70 -7.59 18.20
#